data_AF-A0A964HBX8-F1
#
_entry.id   AF-A0A964HBX8-F1
#
_cell.length_a   1.000
_cell.length_b   1.000
_cell.length_c   1.000
_cell.angle_alpha   90.00
_cell.angle_beta   90.00
_cell.angle_gamma   90.00
#
_symmetry.space_group_name_H-M   'P 1'
#
loop_
_entity.id
_entity.type
_entity.pdbx_description
1 polymer ?
#
loop_
_entity_poly.entity_id
_entity_poly.type
_entity_poly.pdbx_seq_one_letter_code
_entity_poly.pdbx_strand_id
1 'polypeptide(L)' 'AEIDPGTMGSTLVPGLFFCGEVVDVDGDSGGYNLQWCWSSGWVAGGAAARS' A
#
# COMPACT_ATOMS: atom_id res chain seq x y z
N ALA A 1 -1.31 9.28 10.60
CA ALA A 1 -1.51 8.56 9.33
C ALA A 1 -2.32 7.29 9.62
N GLU A 2 -3.27 6.96 8.76
CA GLU A 2 -4.22 5.84 8.95
C GLU A 2 -3.69 4.51 8.37
N ILE A 3 -2.59 4.59 7.63
CA ILE A 3 -1.87 3.47 7.02
C ILE A 3 -0.41 3.52 7.50
N ASP A 4 0.11 2.39 7.98
CA ASP A 4 1.53 2.22 8.26
C ASP A 4 2.29 1.96 6.95
N PRO A 5 3.21 2.83 6.51
CA PRO A 5 3.92 2.66 5.24
C PRO A 5 4.86 1.44 5.20
N GLY A 6 5.27 0.89 6.35
CA GLY A 6 6.14 -0.29 6.41
C GLY A 6 5.42 -1.60 6.12
N THR A 7 4.11 -1.64 6.36
CA THR A 7 3.27 -2.84 6.21
C THR A 7 2.11 -2.64 5.24
N MET A 8 1.80 -1.39 4.91
CA MET A 8 0.58 -0.96 4.25
C MET A 8 -0.72 -1.36 4.97
N GLY A 9 -0.62 -1.68 6.27
CA GLY A 9 -1.74 -2.05 7.13
C GLY A 9 -2.45 -0.84 7.72
N SER A 10 -3.75 -0.97 7.95
CA SER A 10 -4.54 0.03 8.66
C SER A 10 -4.09 0.13 10.12
N THR A 11 -3.91 1.35 10.60
CA THR A 11 -3.68 1.61 12.04
C THR A 11 -4.99 1.63 12.85
N LEU A 12 -6.14 1.54 12.17
CA LEU A 12 -7.48 1.59 12.78
C LEU A 12 -8.17 0.22 12.80
N VAL A 13 -7.97 -0.60 11.76
CA VAL A 13 -8.62 -1.92 11.62
C VAL A 13 -7.55 -3.00 11.42
N PRO A 14 -7.25 -3.81 12.45
CA PRO A 14 -6.29 -4.91 12.33
C PRO A 14 -6.67 -5.89 11.22
N GLY A 15 -5.69 -6.30 10.41
CA GLY A 15 -5.88 -7.23 9.29
C GLY A 15 -6.41 -6.61 8.00
N LEU A 16 -6.66 -5.29 7.98
CA LEU A 16 -7.00 -4.55 6.75
C LEU A 16 -5.74 -3.92 6.14
N PHE A 17 -5.52 -4.15 4.85
CA PHE A 17 -4.35 -3.65 4.10
C PHE A 17 -4.78 -2.93 2.84
N PHE A 18 -4.00 -1.94 2.41
CA PHE A 18 -4.28 -1.14 1.23
C PHE A 18 -3.06 -1.10 0.29
N CYS A 19 -3.27 -0.97 -1.02
CA CYS A 19 -2.19 -0.77 -1.97
C CYS A 19 -2.69 -0.14 -3.27
N GLY A 20 -1.77 0.40 -4.05
CA GLY A 20 -2.08 1.07 -5.30
C GLY A 20 -2.90 2.33 -5.14
N GLU A 21 -3.69 2.63 -6.18
CA GLU A 21 -4.37 3.93 -6.39
C GLU A 21 -5.49 4.23 -5.37
N VAL A 22 -5.93 3.24 -4.58
CA VAL A 22 -6.87 3.50 -3.47
C VAL A 22 -6.21 4.25 -2.31
N VAL A 23 -4.87 4.21 -2.24
CA VAL A 23 -4.07 4.98 -1.28
C VAL A 23 -3.83 6.38 -1.88
N ASP A 24 -3.91 7.41 -1.04
CA ASP A 24 -3.69 8.82 -1.41
C ASP A 24 -2.21 9.11 -1.73
N VAL A 25 -1.74 8.53 -2.85
CA VAL A 25 -0.43 8.70 -3.45
C VAL A 25 -0.64 8.82 -4.96
N ASP A 26 -0.19 9.94 -5.52
CA ASP A 26 -0.21 10.18 -6.95
C ASP A 26 1.20 10.52 -7.44
N GLY A 27 1.54 10.05 -8.63
CA GLY A 27 2.79 10.35 -9.32
C GLY A 27 2.52 10.84 -10.74
N ASP A 28 3.51 11.52 -11.32
CA ASP A 28 3.40 12.02 -12.68
C ASP A 28 3.15 10.89 -13.70
N SER A 29 2.68 11.27 -14.89
CA SER A 29 2.69 10.37 -16.04
C SER A 29 4.11 9.92 -16.37
N GLY A 30 4.26 8.68 -16.83
CA GLY A 30 5.59 8.07 -17.06
C GLY A 30 5.85 6.78 -16.28
N GLY A 31 4.82 6.24 -15.62
CA GLY A 31 4.88 4.93 -14.96
C GLY A 31 5.06 4.97 -13.44
N TYR A 32 5.10 6.16 -12.82
CA TYR A 32 5.23 6.31 -11.37
C TYR A 32 4.06 5.69 -10.61
N ASN A 33 2.82 5.94 -11.04
CA ASN A 33 1.64 5.31 -10.45
C ASN A 33 1.66 3.77 -10.58
N LEU A 34 2.13 3.24 -11.71
CA LEU A 34 2.29 1.79 -11.87
C LEU A 34 3.36 1.25 -10.91
N GLN A 35 4.53 1.90 -10.84
CA GLN A 35 5.60 1.53 -9.92
C GLN A 35 5.12 1.53 -8.46
N TRP A 36 4.30 2.52 -8.08
CA TRP A 36 3.65 2.60 -6.78
C TRP A 36 2.69 1.42 -6.55
N CYS A 37 1.80 1.13 -7.49
CA CYS A 37 0.87 -0.01 -7.40
C CYS A 37 1.60 -1.34 -7.18
N TRP A 38 2.68 -1.59 -7.91
CA TRP A 38 3.46 -2.83 -7.76
C TRP A 38 4.21 -2.89 -6.43
N SER A 39 4.88 -1.80 -6.05
CA SER A 39 5.71 -1.76 -4.85
C SER A 39 4.87 -1.86 -3.59
N SER A 40 3.79 -1.07 -3.50
CA SER A 40 2.85 -1.12 -2.37
C SER A 40 2.11 -2.46 -2.30
N GLY A 41 1.71 -3.04 -3.43
CA GLY A 41 1.08 -4.35 -3.48
C GLY A 41 1.98 -5.47 -2.95
N TRP A 42 3.28 -5.44 -3.29
CA TRP A 42 4.26 -6.39 -2.74
C TRP A 42 4.38 -6.28 -1.22
N VAL A 43 4.47 -5.05 -0.69
CA VAL A 43 4.57 -4.81 0.76
C VAL A 43 3.29 -5.25 1.48
N ALA A 44 2.11 -4.81 1.00
CA ALA A 44 0.81 -5.12 1.57
C ALA A 44 0.53 -6.63 1.57
N GLY A 45 0.72 -7.30 0.44
CA GLY A 45 0.51 -8.74 0.33
C GLY A 45 1.47 -9.54 1.21
N GLY A 46 2.75 -9.12 1.26
CA GLY A 46 3.73 -9.73 2.15
C GLY A 46 3.40 -9.56 3.63
N ALA A 47 2.94 -8.37 4.03
CA ALA A 47 2.50 -8.11 5.40
C ALA A 47 1.26 -8.94 5.75
N ALA A 48 0.24 -8.91 4.90
CA ALA A 48 -1.00 -9.69 5.08
C ALA A 48 -0.73 -11.19 5.24
N ALA A 49 0.19 -11.76 4.47
CA ALA A 49 0.55 -13.18 4.58
C ALA A 49 1.28 -13.58 5.88
N ARG A 50 1.89 -12.62 6.59
CA ARG A 50 2.60 -12.83 7.87
C ARG A 50 1.77 -12.48 9.11
N SER A 51 0.54 -11.97 8.90
CA SER A 51 -0.33 -11.45 9.94
C SER A 51 -1.14 -12.53 10.64
#